data_AF-S7Q064-F1
#
_entry.id   AF-S7Q064-F1
#
_cell.length_a   1.000
_cell.length_b   1.000
_cell.length_c   1.000
_cell.angle_alpha   90.00
_cell.angle_beta   90.00
_cell.angle_gamma   90.00
#
_symmetry.space_group_name_H-M   'P 1'
#
loop_
_entity.id
_entity.type
_entity.pdbx_description
1 polymer ?
#
loop_
_entity_poly.entity_id
_entity_poly.type
_entity_poly.pdbx_seq_one_letter_code
_entity_poly.pdbx_strand_id
1 'polypeptide(L)'
;THVHSARTTLLLDDSPRKAHLQPYNHVCIREYDASLRRADLEVLHAAREEERARKEDEEERARKEDGEQRARTRDDEAGTYDATLLAVVGVLDAVRAESNVAGWIRRGGLWGPRRGEIGGGTGDLAGKMWFEDARVMEYWAQRGRAALERLGIPVEHGVES
;
A
#
# COMPACT_ATOMS: atom_id res chain seq x y z
N THR A 1 -3.21 2.57 32.38
CA THR A 1 -4.16 2.00 31.40
C THR A 1 -4.41 3.04 30.33
N HIS A 2 -4.22 2.69 29.05
CA HIS A 2 -4.62 3.60 27.97
C HIS A 2 -6.15 3.56 27.85
N VAL A 3 -6.80 4.73 27.80
CA VAL A 3 -8.25 4.82 27.61
C VAL A 3 -8.53 4.72 26.12
N HIS A 4 -9.16 3.63 25.69
CA HIS A 4 -9.58 3.43 24.30
C HIS A 4 -10.99 3.96 24.09
N SER A 5 -11.23 4.66 22.98
CA SER A 5 -12.52 5.25 22.61
C SER A 5 -12.60 5.49 21.11
N ALA A 6 -13.74 5.97 20.61
CA ALA A 6 -13.88 6.42 19.23
C ALA A 6 -12.86 7.51 18.81
N ARG A 7 -12.20 8.17 19.77
CA ARG A 7 -11.18 9.18 19.47
C ARG A 7 -9.81 8.59 19.16
N THR A 8 -9.53 7.37 19.61
CA THR A 8 -8.19 6.77 19.63
C THR A 8 -8.16 5.34 19.06
N THR A 9 -9.31 4.82 18.63
CA THR A 9 -9.45 3.48 18.08
C THR A 9 -9.76 3.55 16.59
N LEU A 10 -9.16 2.67 15.81
CA LEU A 10 -9.40 2.50 14.38
C LEU A 10 -9.66 1.02 14.10
N LEU A 11 -10.65 0.73 13.28
CA LEU A 11 -11.05 -0.58 12.79
C LEU A 11 -10.58 -0.68 11.34
N LEU A 12 -9.92 -1.78 11.00
CA LEU A 12 -9.51 -2.09 9.63
C LEU A 12 -10.27 -3.33 9.19
N ASP A 13 -11.08 -3.22 8.15
CA ASP A 13 -11.91 -4.33 7.68
C ASP A 13 -12.24 -4.16 6.20
N ASP A 14 -12.64 -5.23 5.52
CA ASP A 14 -13.01 -5.22 4.09
C ASP A 14 -14.49 -4.88 3.86
N SER A 15 -15.30 -4.91 4.92
CA SER A 15 -16.75 -4.76 4.80
C SER A 15 -17.27 -3.58 5.61
N PRO A 16 -17.91 -2.58 4.97
CA PRO A 16 -18.55 -1.46 5.68
C PRO A 16 -19.64 -1.92 6.66
N ARG A 17 -20.25 -3.09 6.40
CA ARG A 17 -21.32 -3.64 7.26
C ARG A 17 -20.81 -4.02 8.65
N LYS A 18 -19.54 -4.42 8.77
CA LYS A 18 -18.95 -4.82 10.05
C LYS A 18 -18.73 -3.62 10.98
N ALA A 19 -18.61 -2.41 10.44
CA ALA A 19 -18.46 -1.17 11.20
C ALA A 19 -19.74 -0.31 11.24
N HIS A 20 -20.91 -0.88 10.98
CA HIS A 20 -22.17 -0.13 10.90
C HIS A 20 -22.47 0.76 12.12
N LEU A 21 -22.08 0.31 13.33
CA LEU A 21 -22.28 1.07 14.58
C LEU A 21 -21.18 2.12 14.85
N GLN A 22 -20.07 2.08 14.10
CA GLN A 22 -18.92 2.99 14.26
C GLN A 22 -18.31 3.36 12.90
N PRO A 23 -19.11 3.94 11.97
CA PRO A 23 -18.68 4.15 10.59
C PRO A 23 -17.48 5.10 10.46
N TYR A 24 -17.27 5.97 11.45
CA TYR A 24 -16.16 6.91 11.46
C TYR A 24 -14.91 6.38 12.17
N ASN A 25 -14.95 5.18 12.73
CA ASN A 25 -13.76 4.52 13.25
C ASN A 25 -13.20 3.50 12.26
N HIS A 26 -13.75 3.39 11.07
CA HIS A 26 -13.44 2.32 10.13
C HIS A 26 -12.66 2.82 8.92
N VAL A 27 -11.59 2.10 8.61
CA VAL A 27 -10.90 2.14 7.32
C VAL A 27 -11.30 0.88 6.59
N CYS A 28 -12.22 1.03 5.65
CA CYS A 28 -12.55 -0.06 4.75
C CYS A 28 -11.43 -0.25 3.74
N ILE A 29 -10.99 -1.47 3.50
CA ILE A 29 -10.01 -1.80 2.44
C ILE A 29 -10.63 -2.72 1.39
N ARG A 30 -9.94 -2.88 0.26
CA ARG A 30 -10.28 -3.91 -0.72
C ARG A 30 -10.03 -5.30 -0.11
N GLU A 31 -10.91 -6.25 -0.42
CA GLU A 31 -10.71 -7.66 -0.08
C GLU A 31 -9.50 -8.22 -0.84
N TYR A 32 -8.63 -8.95 -0.14
CA TYR A 32 -7.52 -9.66 -0.77
C TYR A 32 -8.02 -10.99 -1.35
N ASP A 33 -8.51 -10.94 -2.59
CA ASP A 33 -9.11 -12.07 -3.27
C ASP A 33 -8.09 -12.99 -3.98
N ALA A 34 -8.58 -14.08 -4.57
CA ALA A 34 -7.75 -15.02 -5.32
C ALA A 34 -7.08 -14.42 -6.57
N SER A 35 -7.63 -13.33 -7.12
CA SER A 35 -7.05 -12.64 -8.27
C SER A 35 -5.88 -11.77 -7.88
N LEU A 36 -6.00 -10.99 -6.79
CA LEU A 36 -4.87 -10.25 -6.21
C LEU A 36 -3.77 -11.20 -5.76
N ARG A 37 -4.12 -12.30 -5.08
CA ARG A 37 -3.13 -13.31 -4.69
C ARG A 37 -2.38 -13.89 -5.88
N ARG A 38 -3.08 -14.17 -6.98
CA ARG A 38 -2.45 -14.70 -8.20
C ARG A 38 -1.51 -13.66 -8.83
N ALA A 39 -1.93 -12.40 -8.92
CA ALA A 39 -1.09 -11.33 -9.44
C ALA A 39 0.19 -11.18 -8.61
N ASP A 40 0.07 -11.15 -7.28
CA ASP A 40 1.22 -11.07 -6.37
C ASP A 40 2.16 -12.29 -6.50
N LEU A 41 1.61 -13.48 -6.73
CA LEU A 41 2.42 -14.68 -7.01
C LEU A 41 3.13 -14.59 -8.37
N GLU A 42 2.49 -14.06 -9.41
CA GLU A 42 3.13 -13.85 -10.72
C GLU A 42 4.32 -12.90 -10.61
N VAL A 43 4.19 -11.82 -9.83
CA VAL A 43 5.30 -10.91 -9.51
C VAL A 43 6.43 -11.63 -8.79
N LEU A 44 6.10 -12.44 -7.78
CA LEU A 44 7.09 -13.24 -7.04
C LEU A 44 7.82 -14.25 -7.94
N HIS A 45 7.09 -14.92 -8.83
CA HIS A 45 7.65 -15.88 -9.77
C HIS A 45 8.59 -15.19 -10.77
N ALA A 46 8.16 -14.07 -11.38
CA ALA A 46 8.98 -13.29 -12.28
C ALA A 46 10.28 -12.82 -11.60
N ALA A 47 10.18 -12.26 -10.39
CA ALA A 47 11.35 -11.82 -9.62
C ALA A 47 12.35 -12.97 -9.34
N ARG A 48 11.85 -14.17 -9.02
CA ARG A 48 12.69 -15.36 -8.79
C ARG A 48 13.36 -15.85 -10.07
N GLU A 49 12.67 -15.80 -11.21
CA GLU A 49 13.23 -16.18 -12.51
C GLU A 49 14.32 -15.19 -12.95
N GLU A 50 14.08 -13.89 -12.78
CA GLU A 50 15.09 -12.85 -13.02
C GLU A 50 16.31 -13.01 -12.12
N GLU A 51 16.12 -13.30 -10.82
CA GLU A 51 17.22 -13.54 -9.90
C GLU A 51 18.05 -14.76 -10.30
N ARG A 52 17.40 -15.85 -10.75
CA ARG A 52 18.10 -17.04 -11.28
C ARG A 52 18.89 -16.73 -12.54
N ALA A 53 18.27 -16.04 -13.51
CA ALA A 53 18.94 -15.65 -14.75
C ALA A 53 20.14 -14.74 -14.47
N ARG A 54 20.01 -13.77 -13.55
CA ARG A 54 21.12 -12.91 -13.11
C ARG A 54 22.26 -13.72 -12.48
N LYS A 55 21.95 -14.69 -11.63
CA LYS A 55 22.96 -15.59 -11.02
C LYS A 55 23.66 -16.44 -12.07
N GLU A 56 22.93 -16.99 -13.04
CA GLU A 56 23.50 -17.75 -14.16
C GLU A 56 24.43 -16.88 -15.02
N ASP A 57 24.01 -15.66 -15.37
CA ASP A 57 24.82 -14.68 -16.10
C ASP A 57 26.08 -14.28 -15.32
N GLU A 58 25.97 -14.06 -14.00
CA GLU A 58 27.10 -13.76 -13.11
C GLU A 58 28.08 -14.92 -13.03
N GLU A 59 27.61 -16.16 -12.90
CA GLU A 59 28.45 -17.36 -12.92
C GLU A 59 29.14 -17.56 -14.28
N GLU A 60 28.44 -17.31 -15.39
CA GLU A 60 29.01 -17.38 -16.73
C GLU A 60 30.06 -16.28 -16.96
N ARG A 61 29.83 -15.07 -16.45
CA ARG A 61 30.80 -13.95 -16.47
C ARG A 61 32.00 -14.22 -15.58
N ALA A 62 31.80 -14.77 -14.38
CA ALA A 62 32.89 -15.16 -13.48
C ALA A 62 33.76 -16.28 -14.08
N ARG A 63 33.18 -17.13 -14.96
CA ARG A 63 33.93 -18.09 -15.78
C ARG A 63 34.67 -17.45 -16.97
N LYS A 64 34.40 -16.17 -17.29
CA LYS A 64 34.84 -15.47 -18.50
C LYS A 64 35.71 -14.21 -18.27
N GLU A 65 36.12 -13.87 -17.06
CA GLU A 65 37.12 -12.78 -16.88
C GLU A 65 38.46 -13.22 -17.54
N ASP A 66 39.06 -12.59 -18.56
CA ASP A 66 39.20 -11.19 -19.00
C ASP A 66 38.00 -10.49 -19.69
N GLY A 67 37.73 -9.25 -19.26
CA GLY A 67 37.32 -8.18 -20.18
C GLY A 67 35.97 -7.49 -19.93
N GLU A 68 36.06 -6.28 -19.35
CA GLU A 68 35.15 -5.12 -19.46
C GLU A 68 33.69 -5.19 -18.97
N GLN A 69 33.46 -4.42 -17.91
CA GLN A 69 32.17 -3.99 -17.38
C GLN A 69 31.46 -3.01 -18.30
N ARG A 70 30.18 -3.28 -18.60
CA ARG A 70 29.17 -2.22 -18.77
C ARG A 70 27.72 -2.72 -18.53
N ALA A 71 27.10 -2.05 -17.55
CA ALA A 71 25.72 -1.59 -17.39
C ALA A 71 24.54 -2.35 -18.04
N ARG A 72 23.49 -2.57 -17.23
CA ARG A 72 22.19 -1.86 -17.35
C ARG A 72 21.24 -2.26 -16.22
N THR A 73 20.74 -1.27 -15.50
CA THR A 73 19.47 -1.35 -14.76
C THR A 73 18.34 -1.40 -15.78
N ARG A 74 17.71 -2.56 -15.90
CA ARG A 74 16.35 -2.68 -16.44
C ARG A 74 15.46 -2.96 -15.25
N ASP A 75 15.08 -1.88 -14.58
CA ASP A 75 13.80 -1.88 -13.88
C ASP A 75 12.80 -1.54 -14.99
N ASP A 76 11.91 -2.48 -15.33
CA ASP A 76 10.56 -2.21 -15.87
C ASP A 76 9.95 -3.53 -16.39
N GLU A 77 8.75 -3.83 -15.88
CA GLU A 77 7.78 -4.90 -16.28
C GLU A 77 7.74 -6.23 -15.51
N ALA A 78 8.27 -6.31 -14.29
CA ALA A 78 7.63 -7.17 -13.29
C ALA A 78 6.45 -6.39 -12.70
N GLY A 79 5.23 -6.96 -12.70
CA GLY A 79 4.07 -6.31 -12.10
C GLY A 79 4.36 -5.81 -10.67
N THR A 80 3.68 -4.77 -10.22
CA THR A 80 3.86 -4.27 -8.85
C THR A 80 2.96 -5.05 -7.90
N TYR A 81 3.46 -5.46 -6.73
CA TYR A 81 2.63 -6.00 -5.66
C TYR A 81 1.46 -5.07 -5.29
N ASP A 82 0.38 -5.64 -4.77
CA ASP A 82 -0.72 -4.84 -4.23
C ASP A 82 -0.23 -3.87 -3.13
N ALA A 83 -0.56 -2.60 -3.27
CA ALA A 83 -0.07 -1.53 -2.40
C ALA A 83 -0.99 -1.25 -1.19
N THR A 84 -2.02 -2.07 -0.93
CA THR A 84 -3.04 -1.79 0.10
C THR A 84 -2.43 -1.66 1.49
N LEU A 85 -1.51 -2.56 1.88
CA LEU A 85 -0.88 -2.48 3.20
C LEU A 85 0.04 -1.27 3.34
N LEU A 86 0.78 -0.90 2.29
CA LEU A 86 1.56 0.35 2.27
C LEU A 86 0.64 1.56 2.43
N ALA A 87 -0.50 1.58 1.72
CA ALA A 87 -1.48 2.64 1.86
C ALA A 87 -2.06 2.71 3.29
N VAL A 88 -2.39 1.56 3.90
CA VAL A 88 -2.84 1.51 5.30
C VAL A 88 -1.78 2.04 6.25
N VAL A 89 -0.50 1.70 6.07
CA VAL A 89 0.59 2.28 6.88
C VAL A 89 0.63 3.80 6.71
N GLY A 90 0.44 4.32 5.50
CA GLY A 90 0.34 5.76 5.26
C GLY A 90 -0.83 6.41 6.00
N VAL A 91 -2.01 5.78 6.01
CA VAL A 91 -3.18 6.23 6.78
C VAL A 91 -2.87 6.23 8.28
N LEU A 92 -2.27 5.16 8.81
CA LEU A 92 -1.88 5.07 10.22
C LEU A 92 -0.85 6.15 10.61
N ASP A 93 0.12 6.43 9.74
CA ASP A 93 1.11 7.50 9.94
C ASP A 93 0.48 8.90 9.98
N ALA A 94 -0.62 9.12 9.26
CA ALA A 94 -1.39 10.37 9.37
C ALA A 94 -2.25 10.39 10.64
N VAL A 95 -3.01 9.31 10.89
CA VAL A 95 -3.96 9.23 12.01
C VAL A 95 -3.26 9.29 13.37
N ARG A 96 -2.01 8.84 13.49
CA ARG A 96 -1.26 8.91 14.77
C ARG A 96 -1.10 10.34 15.31
N ALA A 97 -1.15 11.36 14.44
CA ALA A 97 -1.06 12.76 14.84
C ALA A 97 -2.42 13.36 15.23
N GLU A 98 -3.51 12.61 15.03
CA GLU A 98 -4.87 13.09 15.24
C GLU A 98 -5.35 12.77 16.66
N SER A 99 -5.83 13.80 17.37
CA SER A 99 -6.43 13.64 18.70
C SER A 99 -7.85 13.05 18.68
N ASN A 100 -8.43 12.88 17.49
CA ASN A 100 -9.79 12.39 17.26
C ASN A 100 -9.90 11.67 15.91
N VAL A 101 -9.64 10.36 15.91
CA VAL A 101 -9.74 9.48 14.72
C VAL A 101 -11.11 9.61 14.05
N ALA A 102 -12.20 9.45 14.82
CA ALA A 102 -13.55 9.56 14.26
C ALA A 102 -13.82 10.90 13.59
N GLY A 103 -13.38 12.00 14.21
CA GLY A 103 -13.47 13.32 13.63
C GLY A 103 -12.66 13.48 12.34
N TRP A 104 -11.47 12.88 12.27
CA TRP A 104 -10.62 12.91 11.08
C TRP A 104 -11.23 12.16 9.90
N ILE A 105 -11.71 10.93 10.11
CA ILE A 105 -12.37 10.14 9.06
C ILE A 105 -13.65 10.84 8.59
N ARG A 106 -14.50 11.30 9.51
CA ARG A 106 -15.76 12.00 9.18
C ARG A 106 -15.55 13.24 8.30
N ARG A 107 -14.41 13.92 8.44
CA ARG A 107 -14.07 15.10 7.64
C ARG A 107 -13.45 14.75 6.29
N GLY A 108 -13.38 13.48 5.92
CA GLY A 108 -12.80 13.02 4.65
C GLY A 108 -11.29 12.77 4.70
N GLY A 109 -10.73 12.49 5.88
CA GLY A 109 -9.30 12.24 6.06
C GLY A 109 -8.73 11.18 5.11
N LEU A 110 -9.47 10.10 4.86
CA LEU A 110 -9.08 9.01 3.95
C LEU A 110 -8.88 9.42 2.50
N TRP A 111 -9.42 10.56 2.07
CA TRP A 111 -9.24 11.08 0.72
C TRP A 111 -7.94 11.89 0.55
N GLY A 112 -7.15 12.03 1.62
CA GLY A 112 -5.84 12.66 1.59
C GLY A 112 -5.89 14.07 0.97
N PRO A 113 -5.05 14.38 -0.04
CA PRO A 113 -5.04 15.67 -0.72
C PRO A 113 -6.38 16.02 -1.38
N ARG A 114 -7.17 15.02 -1.77
CA ARG A 114 -8.47 15.20 -2.45
C ARG A 114 -9.63 15.47 -1.50
N ARG A 115 -9.37 15.59 -0.19
CA ARG A 115 -10.39 15.89 0.83
C ARG A 115 -11.26 17.11 0.49
N GLY A 116 -10.68 18.14 -0.14
CA GLY A 116 -11.40 19.35 -0.56
C GLY A 116 -12.40 19.13 -1.70
N GLU A 117 -12.21 18.09 -2.50
CA GLU A 117 -13.05 17.75 -3.66
C GLU A 117 -14.34 16.99 -3.23
N ILE A 118 -14.31 16.35 -2.06
CA ILE A 118 -15.44 15.60 -1.50
C ILE A 118 -16.55 16.53 -0.97
N GLY A 119 -16.18 17.72 -0.48
CA GLY A 119 -17.12 18.70 0.12
C GLY A 119 -17.91 19.52 -0.90
N GLY A 120 -17.58 19.40 -2.20
CA GLY A 120 -18.08 20.25 -3.27
C GLY A 120 -19.15 19.62 -4.16
N GLY A 121 -19.95 18.65 -3.70
CA GLY A 121 -21.20 18.26 -4.38
C GLY A 121 -21.15 17.83 -5.86
N THR A 122 -19.98 17.62 -6.48
CA THR A 122 -19.89 17.26 -7.90
C THR A 122 -19.55 15.77 -8.10
N GLY A 123 -20.59 14.95 -8.07
CA GLY A 123 -20.89 13.96 -9.13
C GLY A 123 -20.05 12.69 -9.36
N ASP A 124 -18.75 12.62 -9.03
CA ASP A 124 -17.91 11.46 -9.47
C ASP A 124 -17.30 10.61 -8.34
N LEU A 125 -17.30 11.09 -7.10
CA LEU A 125 -16.79 10.34 -5.93
C LEU A 125 -17.92 9.78 -5.04
N ALA A 126 -19.17 10.11 -5.35
CA ALA A 126 -20.33 9.63 -4.60
C ALA A 126 -20.45 8.10 -4.74
N GLY A 127 -20.24 7.39 -3.65
CA GLY A 127 -20.28 5.92 -3.61
C GLY A 127 -18.96 5.23 -3.90
N LYS A 128 -17.89 5.95 -4.30
CA LYS A 128 -16.55 5.39 -4.40
C LYS A 128 -15.90 5.32 -3.02
N MET A 129 -15.11 4.28 -2.80
CA MET A 129 -14.25 4.12 -1.64
C MET A 129 -12.88 4.75 -1.92
N TRP A 130 -12.18 5.19 -0.87
CA TRP A 130 -10.88 5.87 -1.02
C TRP A 130 -9.85 5.04 -1.79
N PHE A 131 -9.90 3.71 -1.66
CA PHE A 131 -8.99 2.79 -2.32
C PHE A 131 -9.31 2.54 -3.80
N GLU A 132 -10.44 3.03 -4.30
CA GLU A 132 -10.82 2.92 -5.71
C GLU A 132 -10.26 4.07 -6.55
N ASP A 133 -9.81 5.15 -5.90
CA ASP A 133 -9.10 6.24 -6.57
C ASP A 133 -7.59 5.98 -6.56
N ALA A 134 -7.02 5.70 -7.73
CA ALA A 134 -5.60 5.39 -7.89
C ALA A 134 -4.66 6.50 -7.36
N ARG A 135 -5.06 7.78 -7.44
CA ARG A 135 -4.24 8.90 -6.93
C ARG A 135 -4.24 8.92 -5.41
N VAL A 136 -5.39 8.59 -4.80
CA VAL A 136 -5.51 8.48 -3.34
C VAL A 136 -4.72 7.27 -2.83
N MET A 137 -4.84 6.12 -3.51
CA MET A 137 -4.06 4.92 -3.19
C MET A 137 -2.56 5.18 -3.26
N GLU A 138 -2.08 5.74 -4.36
CA GLU A 138 -0.65 6.00 -4.55
C GLU A 138 -0.13 7.04 -3.54
N TYR A 139 -0.89 8.09 -3.25
CA TYR A 139 -0.54 9.04 -2.20
C TYR A 139 -0.33 8.35 -0.84
N TRP A 140 -1.26 7.48 -0.44
CA TRP A 140 -1.13 6.78 0.84
C TRP A 140 0.00 5.77 0.81
N ALA A 141 0.21 5.05 -0.30
CA ALA A 141 1.29 4.09 -0.44
C ALA A 141 2.67 4.77 -0.36
N GLN A 142 2.85 5.93 -1.02
CA GLN A 142 4.07 6.74 -0.92
C GLN A 142 4.31 7.20 0.52
N ARG A 143 3.27 7.69 1.20
CA ARG A 143 3.38 8.08 2.61
C ARG A 143 3.74 6.89 3.49
N GLY A 144 3.19 5.70 3.22
CA GLY A 144 3.50 4.47 3.92
C GLY A 144 4.97 4.08 3.76
N ARG A 145 5.49 4.09 2.52
CA ARG A 145 6.91 3.85 2.23
C ARG A 145 7.81 4.81 3.01
N ALA A 146 7.53 6.11 2.97
CA ALA A 146 8.28 7.12 3.73
C ALA A 146 8.19 6.91 5.25
N ALA A 147 7.05 6.44 5.75
CA ALA A 147 6.86 6.14 7.17
C ALA A 147 7.70 4.93 7.61
N LEU A 148 7.77 3.88 6.79
CA LEU A 148 8.61 2.70 7.03
C LEU A 148 10.09 3.05 6.96
N GLU A 149 10.52 3.82 5.96
CA GLU A 149 11.89 4.31 5.81
C GLU A 149 12.35 5.08 7.06
N ARG A 150 11.55 6.04 7.53
CA ARG A 150 11.83 6.82 8.75
C ARG A 150 11.92 5.95 10.01
N LEU A 151 11.27 4.79 10.02
CA LEU A 151 11.31 3.83 11.12
C LEU A 151 12.40 2.76 10.95
N GLY A 152 13.14 2.76 9.83
CA GLY A 152 14.14 1.73 9.52
C GLY A 152 13.53 0.35 9.25
N ILE A 153 12.27 0.28 8.80
CA ILE A 153 11.58 -0.97 8.47
C ILE A 153 11.70 -1.19 6.95
N PRO A 154 12.29 -2.30 6.48
CA PRO A 154 12.41 -2.59 5.05
C PRO A 154 11.03 -2.88 4.43
N VAL A 155 10.89 -2.57 3.15
CA VAL A 155 9.70 -2.92 2.36
C VAL A 155 9.98 -4.25 1.67
N GLU A 156 9.52 -5.32 2.30
CA GLU A 156 9.63 -6.69 1.80
C GLU A 156 8.24 -7.22 1.43
N HIS A 157 8.15 -8.09 0.43
CA HIS A 157 6.90 -8.77 0.13
C HIS A 157 6.69 -9.93 1.12
N GLY A 158 5.50 -10.03 1.71
CA GLY A 158 5.12 -11.13 2.61
C GLY A 158 4.54 -12.36 1.91
N VAL A 159 4.65 -12.42 0.58
CA VAL A 159 4.02 -13.46 -0.25
C VAL A 159 4.91 -14.69 -0.29
N GLU A 160 4.40 -15.80 0.23
CA GLU A 160 5.02 -17.12 0.15
C GLU A 160 4.36 -17.97 -0.94
N SER A 161 5.16 -18.78 -1.62
CA SER A 161 4.73 -19.71 -2.68
C SER A 161 4.15 -21.00 -2.12
#